data_AF-A0A950A9K4-F1
#
_entry.id   AF-A0A950A9K4-F1
#
_cell.length_a   1.000
_cell.length_b   1.000
_cell.length_c   1.000
_cell.angle_alpha   90.00
_cell.angle_beta   90.00
_cell.angle_gamma   90.00
#
_symmetry.space_group_name_H-M   'P 1'
#
loop_
_entity.id
_entity.type
_entity.pdbx_description
1 polymer ?
#
loop_
_entity_poly.entity_id
_entity_poly.type
_entity_poly.pdbx_seq_one_letter_code
_entity_poly.pdbx_strand_id
1 'polypeptide(L)'
;MSQSLIPAKWKFIVEYEDEETQEISGTIGQANSRYECESLIEDDIAYHIICGRVIVNAEAAAVCAKCDGEGKLTSANGDLIVCDACGGHMGPIAKLEAADTRHLGGVCFADRPAAS
;
A
#
# COMPACT_ATOMS: atom_id res chain seq x y z
N MET A 1 1.96 -17.64 26.16
CA MET A 1 1.00 -17.31 25.09
C MET A 1 1.83 -17.04 23.85
N SER A 2 1.82 -17.95 22.88
CA SER A 2 2.57 -17.77 21.63
C SER A 2 1.87 -16.71 20.81
N GLN A 3 2.51 -15.56 20.64
CA GLN A 3 2.17 -14.61 19.58
C GLN A 3 2.27 -15.41 18.28
N SER A 4 1.12 -15.82 17.73
CA SER A 4 1.08 -16.44 16.42
C SER A 4 1.60 -15.39 15.44
N LEU A 5 2.90 -15.47 15.11
CA LEU A 5 3.51 -14.78 13.99
C LEU A 5 2.78 -15.30 12.77
N ILE A 6 1.71 -14.62 12.38
CA ILE A 6 1.04 -14.82 11.10
C ILE A 6 2.18 -14.81 10.07
N PRO A 7 2.38 -15.87 9.25
CA PRO A 7 3.33 -15.82 8.16
C PRO A 7 2.85 -14.69 7.24
N ALA A 8 3.47 -13.53 7.39
CA ALA A 8 2.95 -12.27 6.92
C ALA A 8 3.66 -11.91 5.63
N LYS A 9 2.87 -11.75 4.58
CA LYS A 9 3.25 -10.87 3.48
C LYS A 9 2.51 -9.57 3.65
N TRP A 10 2.99 -8.51 3.01
CA TRP A 10 2.37 -7.20 3.06
C TRP A 10 1.71 -6.93 1.73
N LYS A 11 0.48 -6.42 1.76
CA LYS A 11 -0.21 -5.88 0.60
C LYS A 11 -0.42 -4.40 0.84
N PHE A 12 -0.34 -3.61 -0.22
CA PHE A 12 -0.56 -2.18 -0.13
C PHE A 12 -1.39 -1.66 -1.29
N ILE A 13 -2.01 -0.52 -1.05
CA ILE A 13 -2.68 0.30 -2.04
C ILE A 13 -2.17 1.74 -1.92
N VAL A 14 -1.92 2.37 -3.06
CA VAL A 14 -1.68 3.81 -3.18
C VAL A 14 -2.73 4.36 -4.13
N GLU A 15 -3.67 5.14 -3.60
CA GLU A 15 -4.71 5.80 -4.39
C GLU A 15 -4.29 7.25 -4.66
N TYR A 16 -4.45 7.67 -5.90
CA TYR A 16 -4.08 8.99 -6.37
C TYR A 16 -5.14 9.55 -7.30
N GLU A 17 -5.28 10.86 -7.29
CA GLU A 17 -6.17 11.64 -8.13
C GLU A 17 -5.35 12.33 -9.23
N ASP A 18 -5.80 12.18 -10.46
CA ASP A 18 -5.32 12.99 -11.57
C ASP A 18 -6.02 14.36 -11.54
N GLU A 19 -5.26 15.44 -11.37
CA GLU A 19 -5.85 16.78 -11.24
C GLU A 19 -6.56 17.24 -12.51
N GLU A 20 -6.16 16.76 -13.68
CA GLU A 20 -6.76 17.15 -14.96
C GLU A 20 -8.12 16.47 -15.16
N THR A 21 -8.21 15.19 -14.85
CA THR A 21 -9.42 14.39 -15.09
C THR A 21 -10.32 14.22 -13.87
N GLN A 22 -9.82 14.56 -12.67
CA GLN A 22 -10.44 14.26 -11.37
C GLN A 22 -10.67 12.75 -11.15
N GLU A 23 -9.99 11.89 -11.92
CA GLU A 23 -10.11 10.44 -11.81
C GLU A 23 -9.27 9.95 -10.64
N ILE A 24 -9.88 9.15 -9.77
CA ILE A 24 -9.16 8.41 -8.72
C ILE A 24 -8.77 7.04 -9.28
N SER A 25 -7.47 6.79 -9.29
CA SER A 25 -6.85 5.52 -9.65
C SER A 25 -6.02 4.99 -8.48
N GLY A 26 -5.61 3.72 -8.54
CA GLY A 26 -4.78 3.16 -7.50
C GLY A 26 -3.83 2.07 -7.98
N THR A 27 -2.63 2.07 -7.39
CA THR A 27 -1.64 1.01 -7.52
C THR A 27 -1.84 0.01 -6.39
N ILE A 28 -1.93 -1.27 -6.72
CA ILE A 28 -1.94 -2.37 -5.73
C ILE A 28 -0.62 -3.12 -5.84
N GLY A 29 0.06 -3.29 -4.70
CA GLY A 29 1.32 -4.02 -4.64
C GLY A 29 1.41 -4.97 -3.46
N GLN A 30 2.51 -5.73 -3.42
CA GLN A 30 2.81 -6.66 -2.33
C GLN A 30 4.32 -6.76 -2.07
N ALA A 31 4.67 -7.11 -0.84
CA ALA A 31 6.04 -7.30 -0.38
C ALA A 31 6.14 -8.44 0.63
N ASN A 32 7.34 -9.02 0.81
CA ASN A 32 7.56 -10.10 1.77
C ASN A 32 7.89 -9.59 3.17
N SER A 33 8.21 -8.30 3.30
CA SER A 33 8.51 -7.66 4.57
C SER A 33 7.87 -6.29 4.68
N ARG A 34 7.70 -5.82 5.91
CA ARG A 34 7.19 -4.47 6.19
C ARG A 34 8.07 -3.40 5.57
N TYR A 35 9.39 -3.54 5.73
CA TYR A 35 10.37 -2.58 5.23
C TYR A 35 10.34 -2.45 3.70
N GLU A 36 10.31 -3.58 3.01
CA GLU A 36 10.16 -3.60 1.55
C GLU A 36 8.81 -2.98 1.12
N CYS A 37 7.73 -3.26 1.85
CA CYS A 37 6.42 -2.68 1.59
C CYS A 37 6.44 -1.16 1.71
N GLU A 38 7.00 -0.64 2.80
CA GLU A 38 7.09 0.80 3.07
C GLU A 38 7.94 1.49 2.00
N SER A 39 9.09 0.90 1.61
CA SER A 39 9.94 1.43 0.54
C SER A 39 9.21 1.49 -0.81
N LEU A 40 8.44 0.45 -1.17
CA LEU A 40 7.69 0.44 -2.43
C LEU A 40 6.56 1.49 -2.46
N ILE A 41 5.90 1.71 -1.32
CA ILE A 41 4.88 2.75 -1.20
C ILE A 41 5.50 4.14 -1.32
N GLU A 42 6.65 4.37 -0.66
CA GLU A 42 7.38 5.63 -0.76
C GLU A 42 7.81 5.94 -2.19
N ASP A 43 8.33 4.94 -2.91
CA ASP A 43 8.72 5.07 -4.33
C ASP A 43 7.50 5.38 -5.23
N ASP A 44 6.37 4.71 -5.01
CA ASP A 44 5.13 4.91 -5.79
C ASP A 44 4.52 6.29 -5.52
N ILE A 45 4.47 6.71 -4.25
CA ILE A 45 4.04 8.06 -3.86
C ILE A 45 4.92 9.11 -4.55
N ALA A 46 6.25 8.96 -4.49
CA ALA A 46 7.18 9.89 -5.11
C ALA A 46 6.98 9.97 -6.64
N TYR A 47 6.77 8.83 -7.30
CA TYR A 47 6.48 8.76 -8.72
C TYR A 47 5.21 9.55 -9.08
N HIS A 48 4.11 9.33 -8.37
CA HIS A 48 2.84 10.00 -8.63
C HIS A 48 2.91 11.51 -8.37
N ILE A 49 3.62 11.94 -7.32
CA ILE A 49 3.87 13.36 -7.05
C ILE A 49 4.66 14.02 -8.20
N ILE A 50 5.72 13.36 -8.69
CA ILE A 50 6.51 13.86 -9.83
C ILE A 50 5.67 13.96 -11.11
N CYS A 51 4.69 13.07 -11.28
CA CYS A 51 3.75 13.10 -12.40
C CYS A 51 2.62 14.13 -12.25
N GLY A 52 2.60 14.96 -11.19
CA GLY A 52 1.57 15.97 -10.96
C GLY A 52 0.24 15.39 -10.46
N ARG A 53 0.26 14.23 -9.82
CA ARG A 53 -0.92 13.60 -9.21
C ARG A 53 -0.94 13.83 -7.71
N VAL A 54 -2.15 13.89 -7.15
CA VAL A 54 -2.35 14.07 -5.70
C VAL A 54 -2.58 12.71 -5.07
N ILE A 55 -1.83 12.35 -4.03
CA ILE A 55 -2.09 11.11 -3.29
C ILE A 55 -3.31 11.32 -2.40
N VAL A 56 -4.30 10.44 -2.55
CA VAL A 56 -5.54 10.44 -1.78
C VAL A 56 -5.45 9.48 -0.59
N ASN A 57 -4.77 8.35 -0.78
CA ASN A 57 -4.66 7.32 0.24
C ASN A 57 -3.40 6.48 0.02
N ALA A 58 -2.77 6.03 1.11
CA ALA A 58 -1.71 5.04 1.06
C ALA A 58 -1.81 4.15 2.29
N GLU A 59 -2.14 2.87 2.08
CA GLU A 59 -2.34 1.92 3.17
C GLU A 59 -1.65 0.60 2.87
N ALA A 60 -1.10 -0.02 3.91
CA ALA A 60 -0.51 -1.34 3.86
C ALA A 60 -1.11 -2.22 4.95
N ALA A 61 -1.30 -3.50 4.66
CA ALA A 61 -1.77 -4.48 5.62
C ALA A 61 -0.90 -5.73 5.60
N ALA A 62 -0.55 -6.22 6.79
CA ALA A 62 0.04 -7.54 6.94
C ALA A 62 -1.05 -8.61 6.74
N VAL A 63 -0.88 -9.46 5.74
CA VAL A 63 -1.83 -10.53 5.39
C VAL A 63 -1.19 -11.90 5.51
N CYS A 64 -2.01 -12.91 5.79
CA CYS A 64 -1.55 -14.28 5.85
C CYS A 64 -1.09 -14.74 4.46
N ALA A 65 0.16 -15.18 4.33
CA ALA A 65 0.71 -15.69 3.09
C ALA A 65 -0.03 -16.94 2.58
N LYS A 66 -0.65 -17.73 3.48
CA LYS A 66 -1.39 -18.95 3.15
C LYS A 66 -2.71 -18.66 2.42
N CYS A 67 -3.52 -17.73 2.94
CA CYS A 67 -4.83 -17.39 2.37
C CYS A 67 -4.84 -16.06 1.62
N ASP A 68 -3.69 -15.44 1.42
CA ASP A 68 -3.55 -14.18 0.70
C ASP A 68 -4.38 -12.99 1.26
N GLY A 69 -4.73 -13.06 2.54
CA GLY A 69 -5.59 -12.06 3.20
C GLY A 69 -7.09 -12.34 3.10
N GLU A 70 -7.52 -13.34 2.32
CA GLU A 70 -8.94 -13.69 2.17
C GLU A 70 -9.56 -14.25 3.47
N GLY A 71 -8.73 -14.70 4.41
CA GLY A 71 -9.16 -15.34 5.65
C GLY A 71 -9.80 -16.72 5.46
N LYS A 72 -10.03 -17.14 4.21
CA LYS A 72 -10.63 -18.42 3.83
C LYS A 72 -9.80 -19.11 2.75
N LEU A 73 -9.93 -20.42 2.66
CA LEU A 73 -9.32 -21.27 1.65
C LEU A 73 -10.39 -22.17 1.05
N THR A 74 -10.25 -22.48 -0.24
CA THR A 74 -11.10 -23.48 -0.88
C THR A 74 -10.59 -24.88 -0.52
N SER A 75 -11.45 -25.69 0.08
CA SER A 75 -11.20 -27.10 0.38
C SER A 75 -11.19 -27.93 -0.91
N ALA A 76 -10.64 -29.14 -0.85
CA ALA A 76 -10.62 -30.08 -1.97
C ALA A 76 -12.03 -30.42 -2.50
N ASN A 77 -13.06 -30.27 -1.66
CA ASN A 77 -14.46 -30.51 -2.01
C ASN A 77 -15.17 -29.26 -2.58
N GLY A 78 -14.48 -28.12 -2.70
CA GLY A 78 -15.05 -26.85 -3.16
C GLY A 78 -15.64 -25.97 -2.05
N ASP A 79 -15.70 -26.45 -0.81
CA ASP A 79 -16.19 -25.66 0.34
C ASP A 79 -15.19 -24.57 0.77
N LEU A 80 -15.69 -23.43 1.24
CA LEU A 80 -14.86 -22.38 1.85
C LEU A 80 -14.62 -22.67 3.34
N ILE A 81 -13.37 -22.88 3.73
CA ILE A 81 -12.96 -23.11 5.12
C ILE A 81 -12.16 -21.92 5.65
N VAL A 82 -12.27 -21.65 6.95
CA VAL A 82 -11.45 -20.61 7.61
C VAL A 82 -9.97 -21.02 7.54
N CYS A 83 -9.10 -20.07 7.22
CA CYS A 83 -7.66 -20.30 7.19
C CYS A 83 -7.18 -20.68 8.60
N ASP A 84 -6.68 -21.90 8.75
CA ASP A 84 -6.07 -22.43 9.98
C ASP A 84 -4.84 -21.65 10.44
N ALA A 85 -4.09 -21.05 9.51
CA ALA A 85 -2.85 -20.33 9.82
C ALA A 85 -3.09 -18.95 10.45
N CYS A 86 -4.18 -18.26 10.09
CA CYS A 86 -4.51 -16.94 10.65
C CYS A 86 -5.85 -16.87 11.38
N GLY A 87 -6.61 -17.96 11.43
CA GLY A 87 -7.96 -17.99 12.01
C GLY A 87 -8.96 -17.09 11.28
N GLY A 88 -8.67 -16.66 10.05
CA GLY A 88 -9.48 -15.68 9.32
C GLY A 88 -9.15 -14.22 9.66
N HIS A 89 -8.10 -13.95 10.43
CA HIS A 89 -7.71 -12.59 10.81
C HIS A 89 -6.70 -11.98 9.84
N MET A 90 -6.81 -10.66 9.65
CA MET A 90 -5.77 -9.81 9.06
C MET A 90 -4.86 -9.26 10.17
N GLY A 91 -3.61 -9.01 9.81
CA GLY A 91 -2.62 -8.39 10.71
C GLY A 91 -2.78 -6.87 10.79
N PRO A 92 -1.79 -6.16 11.35
CA PRO A 92 -1.84 -4.71 11.50
C PRO A 92 -1.96 -4.00 10.15
N ILE A 93 -2.69 -2.88 10.17
CA ILE A 93 -2.80 -1.93 9.07
C ILE A 93 -1.88 -0.73 9.39
N ALA A 94 -1.02 -0.37 8.45
CA ALA A 94 -0.23 0.85 8.47
C ALA A 94 -0.85 1.83 7.47
N LYS A 95 -1.25 3.01 7.94
CA LYS A 95 -1.56 4.15 7.07
C LYS A 95 -0.29 4.96 6.91
N LEU A 96 0.08 5.24 5.67
CA LEU A 96 1.16 6.16 5.38
C LEU A 96 0.51 7.48 5.01
N GLU A 97 0.77 8.51 5.83
CA GLU A 97 0.30 9.85 5.52
C GLU A 97 1.02 10.30 4.24
N ALA A 98 0.26 10.44 3.16
CA ALA A 98 0.70 11.29 2.08
C ALA A 98 0.88 12.69 2.67
N ALA A 99 2.08 13.25 2.59
CA ALA A 99 2.27 14.66 2.92
C ALA A 99 1.22 15.44 2.13
N ASP A 100 0.37 16.20 2.83
CA ASP A 100 -0.79 16.91 2.28
C ASP A 100 -0.36 17.82 1.12
N THR A 101 -0.35 17.29 -0.11
CA THR A 101 0.16 18.00 -1.30
C THR A 101 -0.84 19.04 -1.79
N ARG A 102 -2.06 19.06 -1.25
CA ARG A 102 -3.11 20.04 -1.60
C ARG A 102 -2.72 21.48 -1.29
N HIS A 103 -1.67 21.72 -0.50
CA HIS A 103 -1.15 23.06 -0.20
C HIS A 103 0.12 23.46 -0.97
N LEU A 104 0.66 22.63 -1.87
CA LEU A 104 1.81 22.98 -2.72
C LEU A 104 1.41 23.44 -4.13
N GLY A 105 0.21 23.95 -4.29
CA GLY A 105 -0.13 24.83 -5.42
C GLY A 105 0.67 26.14 -5.33
N GLY A 106 1.92 26.13 -5.79
CA GLY A 106 2.71 27.36 -5.85
C GLY A 106 4.23 27.26 -5.98
N VAL A 107 4.85 26.08 -6.01
CA VAL A 107 6.29 25.99 -6.29
C VAL A 107 6.54 24.88 -7.30
N CYS A 108 6.29 25.23 -8.56
CA CYS A 108 7.06 24.68 -9.66
C CYS A 108 8.54 24.70 -9.29
N PHE A 109 9.22 23.57 -9.50
CA PHE A 109 10.67 23.47 -9.56
C PHE A 109 11.22 24.55 -10.51
N ALA A 110 11.55 25.71 -9.97
CA ALA A 110 12.43 26.70 -10.57
C ALA A 110 13.61 26.87 -9.61
N ASP A 111 14.81 26.85 -10.19
CA ASP A 111 16.12 27.01 -9.54
C ASP A 111 16.81 25.76 -8.95
N ARG A 112 17.27 24.89 -9.87
CA ARG A 112 18.62 24.34 -9.72
C ARG A 112 19.63 25.46 -10.06
N PRO A 113 20.49 25.94 -9.15
CA PRO A 113 21.66 26.69 -9.57
C PRO A 113 22.63 25.72 -10.26
N ALA A 114 23.07 26.08 -11.47
CA ALA A 114 24.18 25.44 -12.14
C ALA A 114 25.43 25.59 -11.26
N ALA A 115 25.94 24.47 -10.76
CA ALA A 115 27.24 24.44 -10.10
C ALA A 115 28.31 24.84 -11.12
N SER A 116 29.12 25.84 -10.75
CA SER A 116 30.30 26.32 -11.48
C SER A 116 31.46 25.35 -11.39
#